data_AF-A0AA35S7H7-F1
#
_entry.id   AF-A0AA35S7H7-F1
#
_cell.length_a   1.000
_cell.length_b   1.000
_cell.length_c   1.000
_cell.angle_alpha   90.00
_cell.angle_beta   90.00
_cell.angle_gamma   90.00
#
_symmetry.space_group_name_H-M   'P 1'
#
loop_
_entity.id
_entity.type
_entity.pdbx_description
1 polymer ?
#
loop_
_entity_poly.entity_id
_entity_poly.type
_entity_poly.pdbx_seq_one_letter_code
_entity_poly.pdbx_strand_id
1 'polypeptide(L)'
;MECVENVRIFKPYITKLISHLCVHCRLDEDVNKDTVPGEKEEFGQFRKTVKEVLRDVIFIVGSLEVFGELYSNICKPNLSWNENEACLFVMHAVAPSIRTDESKLLQIAVPVLLSIPPDTHCAVRATTLDLIGELAEWIDNHHDVLDTVLQFILDGLKIQSVASHAAKAVQKVCQKCRKRMAPHFDGLLQIIQSADQLSVSNDAIVGLLKGAAEVLSQLPHDKVTAGMRGLVQLHITPLLELTQNSHLGKAGTSGDPALWMDRLTALFRSCSIELDGGQSHPCQPVVEELWPVIAAVVTTYQSDDKIMERTCRCVRFILRCLGKYSYSILTSLVEIVRLSISYFSFLSSFTILPIYCAQSFLTLFLHIALPMMRHFLILSLHP
;
A
#
# COMPACT_ATOMS: atom_id res chain seq x y z
N MET A 1 -13.39 -11.38 36.57
CA MET A 1 -14.02 -10.30 37.37
C MET A 1 -13.05 -9.14 37.56
N GLU A 2 -11.81 -9.41 38.00
CA GLU A 2 -10.77 -8.39 38.23
C GLU A 2 -10.47 -7.47 37.02
N CYS A 3 -10.40 -8.02 35.80
CA CYS A 3 -10.20 -7.20 34.59
C CYS A 3 -11.38 -6.24 34.29
N VAL A 4 -12.61 -6.66 34.56
CA VAL A 4 -13.82 -5.83 34.30
C VAL A 4 -13.91 -4.70 35.34
N GLU A 5 -13.50 -4.98 36.57
CA GLU A 5 -13.47 -4.01 37.66
C GLU A 5 -12.39 -2.93 37.42
N ASN A 6 -11.20 -3.34 36.97
CA ASN A 6 -10.14 -2.41 36.56
C ASN A 6 -10.57 -1.50 35.40
N VAL A 7 -11.25 -2.04 34.38
CA VAL A 7 -11.77 -1.22 33.26
C VAL A 7 -12.73 -0.14 33.75
N ARG A 8 -13.63 -0.46 34.69
CA ARG A 8 -14.58 0.52 35.26
C ARG A 8 -13.86 1.63 36.02
N ILE A 9 -12.81 1.29 36.78
CA ILE A 9 -12.02 2.25 37.57
C ILE A 9 -11.25 3.21 36.64
N PHE A 10 -10.63 2.70 35.58
CA PHE A 10 -9.80 3.51 34.69
C PHE A 10 -10.58 4.27 33.61
N LYS A 11 -11.79 3.83 33.24
CA LYS A 11 -12.62 4.47 32.21
C LYS A 11 -12.71 6.00 32.31
N PRO A 12 -13.03 6.64 33.46
CA PRO A 12 -13.11 8.10 33.53
C PRO A 12 -11.77 8.79 33.27
N TYR A 13 -10.66 8.21 33.71
CA TYR A 13 -9.31 8.75 33.48
C TYR A 13 -8.91 8.66 32.02
N ILE A 14 -9.17 7.52 31.37
CA ILE A 14 -8.88 7.33 29.95
C ILE A 14 -9.79 8.21 29.08
N THR A 15 -11.07 8.35 29.43
CA THR A 15 -11.98 9.28 28.74
C THR A 15 -11.46 10.71 28.80
N LYS A 16 -11.01 11.15 29.99
CA LYS A 16 -10.38 12.46 30.17
C LYS A 16 -9.08 12.59 29.36
N LEU A 17 -8.24 11.56 29.34
CA LEU A 17 -7.02 11.53 28.54
C LEU A 17 -7.33 11.71 27.05
N ILE A 18 -8.28 10.95 26.49
CA ILE A 18 -8.69 11.05 25.08
C ILE A 18 -9.15 12.47 24.75
N SER A 19 -9.96 13.09 25.63
CA SER A 19 -10.40 14.47 25.45
C SER A 19 -9.22 15.47 25.41
N HIS A 20 -8.25 15.34 26.31
CA HIS A 20 -7.06 16.22 26.32
C HIS A 20 -6.18 15.97 25.09
N LEU A 21 -5.96 14.71 24.70
CA LEU A 21 -5.19 14.36 23.51
C LEU A 21 -5.85 14.89 22.23
N CYS A 22 -7.18 14.89 22.16
CA CYS A 22 -7.93 15.52 21.08
C CYS A 22 -7.63 17.02 21.00
N VAL A 23 -7.61 17.72 22.14
CA VAL A 23 -7.27 19.16 22.19
C VAL A 23 -5.81 19.39 21.79
N HIS A 24 -4.87 18.56 22.26
CA HIS A 24 -3.46 18.67 21.93
C HIS A 24 -3.14 18.31 20.47
N CYS A 25 -4.01 17.58 19.77
CA CYS A 25 -3.86 17.29 18.35
C CYS A 25 -4.42 18.39 17.43
N ARG A 26 -5.01 19.45 17.99
CA ARG A 26 -5.51 20.59 17.21
C ARG A 26 -4.35 21.31 16.53
N LEU A 27 -4.59 21.67 15.28
CA LEU A 27 -3.69 22.53 14.51
C LEU A 27 -3.93 24.00 14.88
N ASP A 28 -2.92 24.83 14.64
CA ASP A 28 -3.05 26.28 14.79
C ASP A 28 -4.04 26.83 13.76
N GLU A 29 -4.85 27.84 14.16
CA GLU A 29 -5.94 28.36 13.33
C GLU A 29 -5.47 29.14 12.09
N ASP A 30 -4.26 29.67 12.14
CA ASP A 30 -3.62 30.48 11.10
C ASP A 30 -2.91 29.65 10.03
N VAL A 31 -2.90 28.32 10.17
CA VAL A 31 -2.41 27.41 9.13
C VAL A 31 -3.18 27.66 7.82
N ASN A 32 -2.44 27.72 6.72
CA ASN A 32 -3.02 27.96 5.41
C ASN A 32 -3.98 26.83 5.04
N LYS A 33 -5.15 27.20 4.49
CA LYS A 33 -6.21 26.32 4.01
C LYS A 33 -5.72 25.16 3.14
N ASP A 34 -4.68 25.38 2.34
CA ASP A 34 -4.15 24.38 1.41
C ASP A 34 -3.12 23.43 2.05
N THR A 35 -2.72 23.69 3.30
CA THR A 35 -1.72 22.91 4.02
C THR A 35 -2.34 21.67 4.65
N VAL A 36 -1.61 20.55 4.52
CA VAL A 36 -1.89 19.30 5.24
C VAL A 36 -0.69 19.03 6.16
N PRO A 37 -0.90 18.68 7.43
CA PRO A 37 0.18 18.46 8.39
C PRO A 37 1.15 17.38 7.91
N GLY A 38 2.45 17.68 7.92
CA GLY A 38 3.47 16.71 7.53
C GLY A 38 3.66 15.62 8.59
N GLU A 39 3.56 14.35 8.21
CA GLU A 39 3.82 13.22 9.12
C GLU A 39 5.26 13.20 9.69
N LYS A 40 6.20 13.91 9.04
CA LYS A 40 7.63 13.93 9.42
C LYS A 40 8.01 15.07 10.37
N GLU A 41 7.14 16.05 10.53
CA GLU A 41 7.37 17.18 11.44
C GLU A 41 7.22 16.71 12.90
N GLU A 42 7.83 17.43 13.85
CA GLU A 42 7.77 17.07 15.27
C GLU A 42 6.32 16.91 15.75
N PHE A 43 5.44 17.84 15.37
CA PHE A 43 4.02 17.75 15.68
C PHE A 43 3.33 16.56 14.97
N GLY A 44 3.70 16.26 13.73
CA GLY A 44 3.23 15.08 13.01
C GLY A 44 3.60 13.77 13.71
N GLN A 45 4.83 13.67 14.23
CA GLN A 45 5.27 12.51 15.02
C GLN A 45 4.58 12.43 16.38
N PHE A 46 4.36 13.56 17.04
CA PHE A 46 3.53 13.61 18.25
C PHE A 46 2.13 13.05 17.97
N ARG A 47 1.45 13.53 16.92
CA ARG A 47 0.14 13.04 16.50
C ARG A 47 0.16 11.54 16.19
N LYS A 48 1.19 11.05 15.51
CA LYS A 48 1.35 9.61 15.25
C LYS A 48 1.44 8.80 16.55
N THR A 49 2.23 9.25 17.51
CA THR A 49 2.32 8.64 18.85
C THR A 49 0.96 8.66 19.56
N VAL A 50 0.21 9.77 19.47
CA VAL A 50 -1.16 9.85 20.03
C VAL A 50 -2.07 8.80 19.40
N LYS A 51 -2.03 8.61 18.09
CA LYS A 51 -2.79 7.54 17.41
C LYS A 51 -2.47 6.16 17.94
N GLU A 52 -1.20 5.85 18.18
CA GLU A 52 -0.75 4.57 18.74
C GLU A 52 -1.29 4.39 20.16
N VAL A 53 -1.12 5.39 21.03
CA VAL A 53 -1.66 5.38 22.41
C VAL A 53 -3.18 5.18 22.41
N LEU A 54 -3.92 5.90 21.56
CA LEU A 54 -5.37 5.78 21.45
C LEU A 54 -5.79 4.35 21.10
N ARG A 55 -5.12 3.72 20.13
CA ARG A 55 -5.41 2.33 19.73
C ARG A 55 -5.19 1.34 20.87
N ASP A 56 -4.19 1.58 21.73
CA ASP A 56 -3.88 0.70 22.85
C ASP A 56 -4.86 0.84 24.01
N VAL A 57 -5.46 2.02 24.22
CA VAL A 57 -6.33 2.28 25.39
C VAL A 57 -7.82 2.33 25.08
N ILE A 58 -8.21 2.38 23.79
CA ILE A 58 -9.61 2.62 23.39
C ILE A 58 -10.58 1.56 23.90
N PHE A 59 -10.11 0.31 24.09
CA PHE A 59 -10.93 -0.79 24.59
C PHE A 59 -11.44 -0.55 26.02
N ILE A 60 -10.78 0.31 26.81
CA ILE A 60 -11.17 0.63 28.20
C ILE A 60 -12.45 1.49 28.21
N VAL A 61 -12.60 2.40 27.26
CA VAL A 61 -13.76 3.29 27.17
C VAL A 61 -14.85 2.68 26.30
N GLY A 62 -14.45 2.17 25.13
CA GLY A 62 -15.33 1.70 24.06
C GLY A 62 -15.15 2.56 22.81
N SER A 63 -14.71 1.94 21.70
CA SER A 63 -14.43 2.63 20.43
C SER A 63 -15.65 3.34 19.86
N LEU A 64 -16.82 2.70 19.91
CA LEU A 64 -18.07 3.26 19.40
C LEU A 64 -18.58 4.44 20.23
N GLU A 65 -18.38 4.40 21.56
CA GLU A 65 -18.78 5.47 22.48
C GLU A 65 -17.96 6.74 22.21
N VAL A 66 -16.64 6.60 22.11
CA VAL A 66 -15.73 7.71 21.77
C VAL A 66 -16.02 8.25 20.37
N PHE A 67 -16.22 7.36 19.38
CA PHE A 67 -16.56 7.78 18.02
C PHE A 67 -17.88 8.58 17.98
N GLY A 68 -18.89 8.16 18.74
CA GLY A 68 -20.19 8.85 18.81
C GLY A 68 -20.13 10.21 19.49
N GLU A 69 -19.34 10.33 20.56
CA GLU A 69 -19.10 11.61 21.22
C GLU A 69 -18.41 12.61 20.28
N LEU A 70 -17.34 12.18 19.60
CA LEU A 70 -16.61 13.02 18.66
C LEU A 70 -17.45 13.38 17.44
N TYR A 71 -18.23 12.44 16.90
CA TYR A 71 -19.19 12.72 15.83
C TYR A 71 -20.20 13.80 16.27
N SER A 72 -20.75 13.68 17.48
CA SER A 72 -21.67 14.68 18.02
C SER A 72 -21.03 16.06 18.16
N ASN A 73 -19.72 16.13 18.44
CA ASN A 73 -18.98 17.39 18.46
C ASN A 73 -18.85 18.00 17.06
N ILE A 74 -18.55 17.20 16.04
CA ILE A 74 -18.43 17.68 14.64
C ILE A 74 -19.77 18.21 14.12
N CYS A 75 -20.90 17.67 14.59
CA CYS A 75 -22.23 18.16 14.24
C CYS A 75 -22.63 19.48 14.93
N LYS A 76 -21.83 20.01 15.87
CA LYS A 76 -22.14 21.27 16.54
C LYS A 76 -21.98 22.46 15.58
N PRO A 77 -22.88 23.46 15.64
CA PRO A 77 -22.73 24.66 14.83
C PRO A 77 -21.50 25.46 15.30
N ASN A 78 -20.87 26.17 14.35
CA ASN A 78 -19.73 27.08 14.59
C ASN A 78 -18.45 26.41 15.12
N LEU A 79 -18.27 25.10 14.93
CA LEU A 79 -17.00 24.45 15.23
C LEU A 79 -15.93 24.96 14.24
N SER A 80 -14.78 25.40 14.74
CA SER A 80 -13.70 25.85 13.88
C SER A 80 -13.10 24.65 13.10
N TRP A 81 -12.43 24.94 11.99
CA TRP A 81 -11.92 23.89 11.11
C TRP A 81 -10.87 23.00 11.79
N ASN A 82 -10.03 23.56 12.66
CA ASN A 82 -8.99 22.84 13.40
C ASN A 82 -9.55 22.00 14.55
N GLU A 83 -10.64 22.46 15.19
CA GLU A 83 -11.38 21.65 16.17
C GLU A 83 -12.09 20.46 15.50
N ASN A 84 -12.68 20.69 14.33
CA ASN A 84 -13.29 19.65 13.51
C ASN A 84 -12.24 18.60 13.08
N GLU A 85 -11.12 19.07 12.52
CA GLU A 85 -10.00 18.21 12.11
C GLU A 85 -9.48 17.35 13.25
N ALA A 86 -9.30 17.92 14.45
CA ALA A 86 -8.83 17.17 15.61
C ALA A 86 -9.82 16.08 16.04
N CYS A 87 -11.13 16.34 15.98
CA CYS A 87 -12.14 15.32 16.25
C CYS A 87 -12.07 14.20 15.21
N LEU A 88 -11.99 14.55 13.91
CA LEU A 88 -11.84 13.58 12.83
C LEU A 88 -10.55 12.76 12.96
N PHE A 89 -9.48 13.37 13.45
CA PHE A 89 -8.20 12.70 13.67
C PHE A 89 -8.28 11.61 14.75
N VAL A 90 -8.95 11.90 15.86
CA VAL A 90 -9.18 10.91 16.92
C VAL A 90 -10.18 9.85 16.44
N MET A 91 -11.22 10.23 15.69
CA MET A 91 -12.14 9.28 15.05
C MET A 91 -11.40 8.33 14.11
N HIS A 92 -10.48 8.84 13.28
CA HIS A 92 -9.60 8.03 12.44
C HIS A 92 -8.78 7.05 13.31
N ALA A 93 -8.17 7.51 14.40
CA ALA A 93 -7.37 6.66 15.28
C ALA A 93 -8.15 5.42 15.78
N VAL A 94 -9.42 5.61 16.15
CA VAL A 94 -10.27 4.59 16.79
C VAL A 94 -11.11 3.78 15.80
N ALA A 95 -11.32 4.27 14.57
CA ALA A 95 -12.15 3.62 13.56
C ALA A 95 -11.82 2.14 13.31
N PRO A 96 -10.54 1.71 13.23
CA PRO A 96 -10.20 0.29 13.05
C PRO A 96 -10.64 -0.63 14.20
N SER A 97 -10.94 -0.07 15.38
CA SER A 97 -11.40 -0.81 16.57
C SER A 97 -12.92 -0.88 16.68
N ILE A 98 -13.67 -0.35 15.70
CA ILE A 98 -15.13 -0.41 15.67
C ILE A 98 -15.55 -1.69 14.96
N ARG A 99 -16.42 -2.47 15.61
CA ARG A 99 -17.02 -3.65 14.98
C ARG A 99 -17.98 -3.22 13.86
N THR A 100 -17.83 -3.81 12.69
CA THR A 100 -18.50 -3.40 11.45
C THR A 100 -19.86 -4.06 11.24
N ASP A 101 -20.25 -5.00 12.11
CA ASP A 101 -21.39 -5.89 11.91
C ASP A 101 -22.75 -5.18 12.02
N GLU A 102 -22.96 -4.20 12.91
CA GLU A 102 -24.29 -3.51 13.03
C GLU A 102 -24.22 -2.08 13.58
N SER A 103 -23.18 -1.30 13.25
CA SER A 103 -23.07 0.07 13.77
C SER A 103 -24.04 1.05 13.08
N LYS A 104 -25.22 1.26 13.68
CA LYS A 104 -26.17 2.33 13.29
C LYS A 104 -25.53 3.71 13.26
N LEU A 105 -24.54 3.95 14.11
CA LEU A 105 -23.81 5.20 14.13
C LEU A 105 -23.03 5.43 12.84
N LEU A 106 -22.37 4.40 12.29
CA LEU A 106 -21.63 4.53 11.04
C LEU A 106 -22.56 4.78 9.84
N GLN A 107 -23.76 4.18 9.84
CA GLN A 107 -24.79 4.46 8.82
C GLN A 107 -25.20 5.94 8.77
N ILE A 108 -25.18 6.62 9.92
CA ILE A 108 -25.50 8.05 10.02
C ILE A 108 -24.26 8.91 9.74
N ALA A 109 -23.11 8.52 10.28
CA ALA A 109 -21.90 9.33 10.23
C ALA A 109 -21.26 9.35 8.83
N VAL A 110 -21.21 8.22 8.12
CA VAL A 110 -20.53 8.13 6.81
C VAL A 110 -21.14 9.09 5.78
N PRO A 111 -22.48 9.19 5.60
CA PRO A 111 -23.07 10.18 4.70
C PRO A 111 -22.67 11.62 5.03
N VAL A 112 -22.55 11.97 6.31
CA VAL A 112 -22.13 13.31 6.74
C VAL A 112 -20.66 13.56 6.40
N LEU A 113 -19.78 12.58 6.63
CA LEU A 113 -18.36 12.66 6.25
C LEU A 113 -18.17 12.81 4.74
N LEU A 114 -18.98 12.11 3.93
CA LEU A 114 -18.96 12.21 2.47
C LEU A 114 -19.54 13.53 1.94
N SER A 115 -20.29 14.26 2.77
CA SER A 115 -20.89 15.55 2.43
C SER A 115 -20.03 16.75 2.81
N ILE A 116 -18.77 16.54 3.22
CA ILE A 116 -17.85 17.64 3.55
C ILE A 116 -17.59 18.51 2.29
N PRO A 117 -17.85 19.83 2.36
CA PRO A 117 -17.71 20.73 1.21
C PRO A 117 -16.32 20.69 0.57
N PRO A 118 -16.22 20.87 -0.77
CA PRO A 118 -14.94 20.96 -1.48
C PRO A 118 -14.06 22.11 -0.97
N ASP A 119 -14.70 23.19 -0.52
CA ASP A 119 -14.02 24.40 -0.02
C ASP A 119 -13.64 24.31 1.47
N THR A 120 -13.71 23.14 2.10
CA THR A 120 -13.19 22.93 3.46
C THR A 120 -11.67 22.84 3.47
N HIS A 121 -11.04 23.25 4.58
CA HIS A 121 -9.59 23.19 4.80
C HIS A 121 -9.00 21.81 4.41
N CYS A 122 -7.85 21.79 3.74
CA CYS A 122 -7.23 20.57 3.21
C CYS A 122 -6.88 19.56 4.30
N ALA A 123 -6.39 19.99 5.47
CA ALA A 123 -6.23 19.14 6.65
C ALA A 123 -7.51 18.36 7.04
N VAL A 124 -8.68 19.01 7.10
CA VAL A 124 -9.97 18.35 7.37
C VAL A 124 -10.29 17.31 6.29
N ARG A 125 -10.12 17.68 5.02
CA ARG A 125 -10.38 16.78 3.88
C ARG A 125 -9.45 15.57 3.89
N ALA A 126 -8.16 15.78 4.10
CA ALA A 126 -7.14 14.73 4.20
C ALA A 126 -7.45 13.75 5.34
N THR A 127 -7.73 14.27 6.54
CA THR A 127 -8.07 13.45 7.71
C THR A 127 -9.38 12.69 7.51
N THR A 128 -10.36 13.28 6.81
CA THR A 128 -11.60 12.60 6.43
C THR A 128 -11.35 11.46 5.44
N LEU A 129 -10.53 11.66 4.41
CA LEU A 129 -10.18 10.60 3.45
C LEU A 129 -9.50 9.42 4.14
N ASP A 130 -8.58 9.70 5.04
CA ASP A 130 -7.94 8.65 5.82
C ASP A 130 -8.95 7.87 6.69
N LEU A 131 -9.88 8.59 7.34
CA LEU A 131 -10.95 8.00 8.13
C LEU A 131 -11.86 7.11 7.26
N ILE A 132 -12.31 7.60 6.10
CA ILE A 132 -13.09 6.82 5.14
C ILE A 132 -12.34 5.56 4.72
N GLY A 133 -11.02 5.66 4.51
CA GLY A 133 -10.17 4.51 4.23
C GLY A 133 -10.16 3.48 5.36
N GLU A 134 -10.12 3.87 6.63
CA GLU A 134 -10.23 2.93 7.76
C GLU A 134 -11.61 2.28 7.88
N LEU A 135 -12.66 2.95 7.39
CA LEU A 135 -14.03 2.43 7.36
C LEU A 135 -14.31 1.51 6.17
N ALA A 136 -13.30 1.16 5.37
CA ALA A 136 -13.44 0.32 4.17
C ALA A 136 -14.06 -1.06 4.43
N GLU A 137 -13.87 -1.63 5.62
CA GLU A 137 -14.52 -2.90 5.99
C GLU A 137 -16.02 -2.74 6.23
N TRP A 138 -16.45 -1.61 6.81
CA TRP A 138 -17.87 -1.31 6.95
C TRP A 138 -18.51 -1.01 5.57
N ILE A 139 -17.78 -0.35 4.68
CA ILE A 139 -18.20 -0.05 3.30
C ILE A 139 -18.42 -1.34 2.49
N ASP A 140 -17.59 -2.37 2.67
CA ASP A 140 -17.79 -3.66 1.98
C ASP A 140 -19.15 -4.31 2.36
N ASN A 141 -19.60 -4.10 3.60
CA ASN A 141 -20.92 -4.56 4.07
C ASN A 141 -22.08 -3.64 3.62
N HIS A 142 -21.82 -2.38 3.27
CA HIS A 142 -22.80 -1.36 2.86
C HIS A 142 -22.48 -0.85 1.45
N HIS A 143 -22.61 -1.74 0.46
CA HIS A 143 -22.16 -1.49 -0.91
C HIS A 143 -22.96 -0.40 -1.63
N ASP A 144 -24.12 0.00 -1.12
CA ASP A 144 -24.93 1.10 -1.63
C ASP A 144 -24.21 2.46 -1.56
N VAL A 145 -23.27 2.63 -0.62
CA VAL A 145 -22.51 3.87 -0.49
C VAL A 145 -21.20 3.87 -1.29
N LEU A 146 -20.79 2.75 -1.90
CA LEU A 146 -19.47 2.61 -2.54
C LEU A 146 -19.23 3.65 -3.63
N ASP A 147 -20.19 3.87 -4.53
CA ASP A 147 -20.03 4.86 -5.61
C ASP A 147 -19.88 6.29 -5.07
N THR A 148 -20.58 6.63 -3.98
CA THR A 148 -20.46 7.95 -3.33
C THR A 148 -19.11 8.09 -2.64
N VAL A 149 -18.62 7.02 -2.00
CA VAL A 149 -17.26 6.97 -1.43
C VAL A 149 -16.22 7.17 -2.52
N LEU A 150 -16.33 6.45 -3.64
CA LEU A 150 -15.38 6.58 -4.75
C LEU A 150 -15.41 7.99 -5.33
N GLN A 151 -16.58 8.59 -5.52
CA GLN A 151 -16.70 9.97 -6.00
C GLN A 151 -16.00 10.96 -5.05
N PHE A 152 -16.23 10.85 -3.73
CA PHE A 152 -15.57 11.68 -2.73
C PHE A 152 -14.04 11.55 -2.78
N ILE A 153 -13.53 10.32 -2.93
CA ILE A 153 -12.09 10.06 -3.04
C ILE A 153 -11.52 10.62 -4.36
N LEU A 154 -12.23 10.46 -5.48
CA LEU A 154 -11.84 11.03 -6.79
C LEU A 154 -11.76 12.55 -6.75
N ASP A 155 -12.64 13.22 -6.02
CA ASP A 155 -12.56 14.67 -5.82
C ASP A 155 -11.36 15.07 -4.96
N GLY A 156 -10.97 14.22 -4.00
CA GLY A 156 -9.72 14.37 -3.25
C GLY A 156 -8.46 14.24 -4.10
N LEU A 157 -8.45 13.35 -5.10
CA LEU A 157 -7.31 13.16 -6.02
C LEU A 157 -7.02 14.41 -6.88
N LYS A 158 -8.01 15.27 -7.10
CA LYS A 158 -7.86 16.51 -7.87
C LYS A 158 -7.17 17.63 -7.07
N ILE A 159 -7.03 17.46 -5.75
CA ILE A 159 -6.46 18.47 -4.85
C ILE A 159 -5.04 18.05 -4.49
N GLN A 160 -4.04 18.83 -4.92
CA GLN A 160 -2.63 18.46 -4.85
C GLN A 160 -2.16 18.07 -3.44
N SER A 161 -2.49 18.85 -2.41
CA SER A 161 -2.07 18.61 -1.03
C SER A 161 -2.76 17.39 -0.39
N VAL A 162 -3.88 16.94 -0.97
CA VAL A 162 -4.74 15.87 -0.46
C VAL A 162 -4.61 14.57 -1.26
N ALA A 163 -4.10 14.63 -2.50
CA ALA A 163 -4.06 13.52 -3.44
C ALA A 163 -3.42 12.23 -2.89
N SER A 164 -2.36 12.35 -2.07
CA SER A 164 -1.75 11.17 -1.42
C SER A 164 -2.66 10.50 -0.39
N HIS A 165 -3.49 11.26 0.34
CA HIS A 165 -4.47 10.71 1.29
C HIS A 165 -5.63 10.05 0.54
N ALA A 166 -6.07 10.66 -0.56
CA ALA A 166 -7.08 10.06 -1.44
C ALA A 166 -6.58 8.73 -2.04
N ALA A 167 -5.34 8.69 -2.54
CA ALA A 167 -4.72 7.47 -3.04
C ALA A 167 -4.61 6.36 -1.97
N LYS A 168 -4.23 6.70 -0.73
CA LYS A 168 -4.23 5.77 0.41
C LYS A 168 -5.65 5.27 0.72
N ALA A 169 -6.67 6.11 0.60
CA ALA A 169 -8.07 5.71 0.78
C ALA A 169 -8.53 4.74 -0.32
N VAL A 170 -8.24 5.01 -1.60
CA VAL A 170 -8.49 4.08 -2.71
C VAL A 170 -7.83 2.73 -2.44
N GLN A 171 -6.57 2.72 -2.00
CA GLN A 171 -5.87 1.48 -1.65
C GLN A 171 -6.67 0.68 -0.62
N LYS A 172 -7.07 1.28 0.51
CA LYS A 172 -7.78 0.55 1.58
C LYS A 172 -9.13 0.02 1.10
N VAL A 173 -9.86 0.82 0.31
CA VAL A 173 -11.12 0.39 -0.33
C VAL A 173 -10.86 -0.79 -1.26
N CYS A 174 -9.82 -0.76 -2.09
CA CYS A 174 -9.44 -1.89 -2.95
C CYS A 174 -9.18 -3.16 -2.14
N GLN A 175 -8.45 -3.06 -1.02
CA GLN A 175 -8.06 -4.22 -0.21
C GLN A 175 -9.23 -4.87 0.54
N LYS A 176 -10.20 -4.06 0.99
CA LYS A 176 -11.39 -4.57 1.71
C LYS A 176 -12.52 -4.94 0.75
N CYS A 177 -12.79 -4.11 -0.25
CA CYS A 177 -13.91 -4.25 -1.18
C CYS A 177 -13.51 -4.96 -2.51
N ARG A 178 -12.55 -5.90 -2.49
CA ARG A 178 -11.90 -6.46 -3.70
C ARG A 178 -12.87 -6.88 -4.80
N LYS A 179 -13.91 -7.65 -4.44
CA LYS A 179 -14.91 -8.17 -5.38
C LYS A 179 -15.80 -7.06 -5.94
N ARG A 180 -16.14 -6.07 -5.12
CA ARG A 180 -16.99 -4.93 -5.50
C ARG A 180 -16.23 -3.90 -6.32
N MET A 181 -14.92 -3.81 -6.15
CA MET A 181 -14.05 -2.94 -6.93
C MET A 181 -13.70 -3.51 -8.31
N ALA A 182 -13.93 -4.81 -8.56
CA ALA A 182 -13.61 -5.45 -9.84
C ALA A 182 -14.24 -4.77 -11.08
N PRO A 183 -15.51 -4.33 -11.06
CA PRO A 183 -16.10 -3.57 -12.18
C PRO A 183 -15.47 -2.19 -12.39
N HIS A 184 -14.81 -1.62 -11.39
CA HIS A 184 -14.18 -0.30 -11.43
C HIS A 184 -12.68 -0.36 -11.77
N PHE A 185 -12.15 -1.53 -12.14
CA PHE A 185 -10.72 -1.73 -12.39
C PHE A 185 -10.16 -0.79 -13.47
N ASP A 186 -10.90 -0.55 -14.56
CA ASP A 186 -10.45 0.34 -15.63
C ASP A 186 -10.26 1.79 -15.14
N GLY A 187 -11.16 2.27 -14.27
CA GLY A 187 -11.01 3.58 -13.62
C GLY A 187 -9.81 3.61 -12.69
N LEU A 188 -9.54 2.53 -11.95
CA LEU A 188 -8.36 2.41 -11.10
C LEU A 188 -7.05 2.44 -11.93
N LEU A 189 -7.03 1.77 -13.08
CA LEU A 189 -5.90 1.80 -14.01
C LEU A 189 -5.64 3.24 -14.51
N GLN A 190 -6.69 3.99 -14.85
CA GLN A 190 -6.58 5.39 -15.26
C GLN A 190 -6.02 6.29 -14.14
N ILE A 191 -6.47 6.09 -12.89
CA ILE A 191 -5.91 6.82 -11.73
C ILE A 191 -4.41 6.56 -11.60
N ILE A 192 -3.97 5.30 -11.71
CA ILE A 192 -2.56 4.90 -11.59
C ILE A 192 -1.73 5.50 -12.74
N GLN A 193 -2.26 5.52 -13.95
CA GLN A 193 -1.63 6.15 -15.12
C GLN A 193 -1.39 7.65 -14.91
N SER A 194 -2.33 8.35 -14.28
CA SER A 194 -2.23 9.78 -14.00
C SER A 194 -1.53 10.09 -12.67
N ALA A 195 -1.19 9.10 -11.83
CA ALA A 195 -0.79 9.34 -10.45
C ALA A 195 0.49 10.19 -10.31
N ASP A 196 1.47 9.99 -11.21
CA ASP A 196 2.69 10.80 -11.25
C ASP A 196 2.40 12.27 -11.61
N GLN A 197 1.32 12.55 -12.34
CA GLN A 197 0.88 13.92 -12.67
C GLN A 197 0.05 14.56 -11.55
N LEU A 198 -0.61 13.74 -10.72
CA LEU A 198 -1.49 14.18 -9.63
C LEU A 198 -0.74 14.50 -8.32
N SER A 199 0.59 14.64 -8.36
CA SER A 199 1.43 14.86 -7.16
C SER A 199 1.23 13.80 -6.06
N VAL A 200 0.85 12.58 -6.44
CA VAL A 200 0.72 11.47 -5.50
C VAL A 200 2.14 11.00 -5.13
N SER A 201 2.40 10.87 -3.83
CA SER A 201 3.70 10.38 -3.36
C SER A 201 3.95 8.94 -3.82
N ASN A 202 5.23 8.58 -4.02
CA ASN A 202 5.58 7.24 -4.48
C ASN A 202 5.09 6.14 -3.53
N ASP A 203 5.09 6.38 -2.22
CA ASP A 203 4.57 5.43 -1.23
C ASP A 203 3.07 5.17 -1.42
N ALA A 204 2.30 6.21 -1.73
CA ALA A 204 0.89 6.09 -2.04
C ALA A 204 0.63 5.42 -3.41
N ILE A 205 1.47 5.67 -4.43
CA ILE A 205 1.42 4.96 -5.72
C ILE A 205 1.70 3.47 -5.53
N VAL A 206 2.73 3.12 -4.77
CA VAL A 206 3.03 1.74 -4.39
C VAL A 206 1.83 1.11 -3.65
N GLY A 207 1.14 1.88 -2.81
CA GLY A 207 -0.12 1.49 -2.18
C GLY A 207 -1.23 1.19 -3.19
N LEU A 208 -1.49 2.11 -4.13
CA LEU A 208 -2.47 1.95 -5.20
C LEU A 208 -2.21 0.70 -6.05
N LEU A 209 -0.96 0.46 -6.43
CA LEU A 209 -0.57 -0.72 -7.20
C LEU A 209 -0.85 -2.03 -6.44
N LYS A 210 -0.65 -2.07 -5.11
CA LYS A 210 -1.04 -3.23 -4.30
C LYS A 210 -2.55 -3.45 -4.33
N GLY A 211 -3.33 -2.40 -4.07
CA GLY A 211 -4.78 -2.46 -4.11
C GLY A 211 -5.30 -2.91 -5.49
N ALA A 212 -4.75 -2.34 -6.57
CA ALA A 212 -5.11 -2.70 -7.93
C ALA A 212 -4.79 -4.15 -8.26
N ALA A 213 -3.63 -4.66 -7.86
CA ALA A 213 -3.26 -6.06 -8.05
C ALA A 213 -4.18 -7.02 -7.27
N GLU A 214 -4.62 -6.65 -6.07
CA GLU A 214 -5.58 -7.45 -5.28
C GLU A 214 -6.99 -7.47 -5.90
N VAL A 215 -7.45 -6.35 -6.48
CA VAL A 215 -8.71 -6.27 -7.23
C VAL A 215 -8.61 -7.03 -8.55
N LEU A 216 -7.48 -6.89 -9.25
CA LEU A 216 -7.20 -7.59 -10.50
C LEU A 216 -7.30 -9.10 -10.32
N SER A 217 -6.79 -9.63 -9.20
CA SER A 217 -6.91 -11.05 -8.83
C SER A 217 -8.35 -11.56 -8.69
N GLN A 218 -9.36 -10.68 -8.64
CA GLN A 218 -10.78 -11.07 -8.63
C GLN A 218 -11.42 -11.13 -10.03
N LEU A 219 -10.70 -10.70 -11.07
CA LEU A 219 -11.20 -10.68 -12.44
C LEU A 219 -11.04 -12.04 -13.13
N PRO A 220 -11.85 -12.31 -14.19
CA PRO A 220 -11.63 -13.43 -15.10
C PRO A 220 -10.20 -13.46 -15.68
N HIS A 221 -9.64 -14.64 -15.89
CA HIS A 221 -8.23 -14.83 -16.27
C HIS A 221 -7.80 -14.06 -17.54
N ASP A 222 -8.68 -13.95 -18.54
CA ASP A 222 -8.47 -13.16 -19.75
C ASP A 222 -8.26 -11.67 -19.43
N LYS A 223 -9.06 -11.13 -18.50
CA LYS A 223 -8.94 -9.74 -18.03
C LYS A 223 -7.74 -9.55 -17.11
N VAL A 224 -7.35 -10.56 -16.34
CA VAL A 224 -6.15 -10.50 -15.49
C VAL A 224 -4.89 -10.24 -16.31
N THR A 225 -4.70 -10.98 -17.41
CA THR A 225 -3.55 -10.78 -18.30
C THR A 225 -3.52 -9.36 -18.87
N ALA A 226 -4.66 -8.88 -19.39
CA ALA A 226 -4.75 -7.54 -19.97
C ALA A 226 -4.50 -6.44 -18.93
N GLY A 227 -5.11 -6.55 -17.73
CA GLY A 227 -4.93 -5.59 -16.65
C GLY A 227 -3.52 -5.57 -16.08
N MET A 228 -2.91 -6.75 -15.87
CA MET A 228 -1.51 -6.84 -15.41
C MET A 228 -0.56 -6.22 -16.43
N ARG A 229 -0.78 -6.48 -17.73
CA ARG A 229 0.00 -5.83 -18.80
C ARG A 229 -0.16 -4.32 -18.74
N GLY A 230 -1.38 -3.81 -18.61
CA GLY A 230 -1.65 -2.38 -18.50
C GLY A 230 -0.90 -1.72 -17.34
N LEU A 231 -0.82 -2.38 -16.18
CA LEU A 231 -0.10 -1.88 -15.01
C LEU A 231 1.42 -1.96 -15.17
N VAL A 232 1.95 -3.07 -15.70
CA VAL A 232 3.39 -3.29 -15.87
C VAL A 232 3.98 -2.34 -16.93
N GLN A 233 3.24 -2.07 -18.01
CA GLN A 233 3.72 -1.21 -19.09
C GLN A 233 4.00 0.24 -18.65
N LEU A 234 3.34 0.71 -17.59
CA LEU A 234 3.60 2.04 -17.00
C LEU A 234 5.03 2.19 -16.45
N HIS A 235 5.72 1.08 -16.23
CA HIS A 235 7.05 1.05 -15.64
C HIS A 235 8.13 0.61 -16.63
N ILE A 236 7.75 0.00 -17.75
CA ILE A 236 8.70 -0.47 -18.77
C ILE A 236 9.39 0.70 -19.47
N THR A 237 8.63 1.68 -19.97
CA THR A 237 9.19 2.80 -20.73
C THR A 237 10.23 3.59 -19.93
N PRO A 238 9.94 4.05 -18.69
CA PRO A 238 10.93 4.78 -17.90
C PRO A 238 12.18 3.94 -17.59
N LEU A 239 12.01 2.63 -17.31
CA LEU A 239 13.15 1.75 -17.05
C LEU A 239 14.05 1.59 -18.28
N LEU A 240 13.46 1.42 -19.47
CA LEU A 240 14.23 1.30 -20.71
C LEU A 240 15.02 2.58 -20.99
N GLU A 241 14.40 3.75 -20.86
CA GLU A 241 15.08 5.04 -21.02
C GLU A 241 16.26 5.20 -20.06
N LEU A 242 16.10 4.76 -18.80
CA LEU A 242 17.18 4.79 -17.80
C LEU A 242 18.32 3.84 -18.15
N THR A 243 18.01 2.61 -18.60
CA THR A 243 19.04 1.63 -18.99
C THR A 243 19.86 2.06 -20.20
N GLN A 244 19.26 2.85 -21.12
CA GLN A 244 19.94 3.35 -22.31
C GLN A 244 20.83 4.56 -22.01
N ASN A 245 20.36 5.48 -21.15
CA ASN A 245 21.07 6.73 -20.86
C ASN A 245 22.03 6.64 -19.67
N SER A 246 21.89 5.62 -18.81
CA SER A 246 22.75 5.33 -17.63
C SER A 246 22.99 6.49 -16.65
N HIS A 247 22.34 7.65 -16.82
CA HIS A 247 22.39 8.77 -15.89
C HIS A 247 21.39 8.56 -14.75
N LEU A 248 21.91 8.29 -13.55
CA LEU A 248 21.10 8.14 -12.35
C LEU A 248 20.60 9.51 -11.87
N GLY A 249 19.28 9.64 -11.73
CA GLY A 249 18.65 10.78 -11.08
C GLY A 249 18.77 10.73 -9.56
N LYS A 250 18.22 11.75 -8.89
CA LYS A 250 18.10 11.75 -7.42
C LYS A 250 17.26 10.56 -6.96
N ALA A 251 17.70 9.90 -5.88
CA ALA A 251 16.97 8.78 -5.30
C ALA A 251 15.49 9.13 -5.01
N GLY A 252 14.59 8.21 -5.35
CA GLY A 252 13.14 8.38 -5.18
C GLY A 252 12.46 9.34 -6.18
N THR A 253 13.16 9.75 -7.25
CA THR A 253 12.57 10.47 -8.38
C THR A 253 12.38 9.55 -9.58
N SER A 254 11.73 10.02 -10.65
CA SER A 254 11.57 9.25 -11.90
C SER A 254 12.90 8.78 -12.52
N GLY A 255 14.02 9.41 -12.15
CA GLY A 255 15.37 9.02 -12.56
C GLY A 255 16.03 7.92 -11.70
N ASP A 256 15.37 7.40 -10.67
CA ASP A 256 15.87 6.31 -9.82
C ASP A 256 15.26 4.97 -10.26
N PRO A 257 16.03 4.05 -10.89
CA PRO A 257 15.53 2.73 -11.28
C PRO A 257 14.90 1.96 -10.12
N ALA A 258 15.39 2.14 -8.89
CA ALA A 258 14.86 1.47 -7.71
C ALA A 258 13.37 1.80 -7.45
N LEU A 259 12.93 3.02 -7.80
CA LEU A 259 11.54 3.45 -7.65
C LEU A 259 10.60 2.59 -8.51
N TRP A 260 10.95 2.40 -9.78
CA TRP A 260 10.18 1.59 -10.72
C TRP A 260 10.20 0.11 -10.35
N MET A 261 11.33 -0.38 -9.86
CA MET A 261 11.45 -1.76 -9.36
C MET A 261 10.61 -2.01 -8.10
N ASP A 262 10.48 -1.04 -7.19
CA ASP A 262 9.60 -1.14 -6.03
C ASP A 262 8.11 -1.13 -6.43
N ARG A 263 7.73 -0.38 -7.47
CA ARG A 263 6.37 -0.40 -8.05
C ARG A 263 6.04 -1.76 -8.69
N LEU A 264 6.93 -2.30 -9.53
CA LEU A 264 6.79 -3.64 -10.11
C LEU A 264 6.71 -4.73 -9.02
N THR A 265 7.58 -4.62 -8.00
CA THR A 265 7.56 -5.52 -6.84
C THR A 265 6.19 -5.54 -6.16
N ALA A 266 5.56 -4.38 -6.00
CA ALA A 266 4.26 -4.26 -5.34
C ALA A 266 3.14 -5.00 -6.09
N LEU A 267 3.14 -4.94 -7.42
CA LEU A 267 2.20 -5.65 -8.29
C LEU A 267 2.29 -7.16 -8.10
N PHE A 268 3.47 -7.75 -8.35
CA PHE A 268 3.66 -9.20 -8.28
C PHE A 268 3.57 -9.75 -6.86
N ARG A 269 3.87 -8.94 -5.84
CA ARG A 269 3.69 -9.36 -4.44
C ARG A 269 2.22 -9.53 -4.06
N SER A 270 1.34 -8.69 -4.62
CA SER A 270 -0.06 -8.58 -4.18
C SER A 270 -1.02 -9.29 -5.12
N CYS A 271 -0.60 -9.59 -6.35
CA CYS A 271 -1.35 -10.43 -7.27
C CYS A 271 -1.15 -11.90 -6.93
N SER A 272 -2.21 -12.51 -6.40
CA SER A 272 -2.31 -13.95 -6.16
C SER A 272 -3.48 -14.50 -6.96
N ILE A 273 -3.23 -15.50 -7.79
CA ILE A 273 -4.23 -16.10 -8.68
C ILE A 273 -4.35 -17.57 -8.29
N GLU A 274 -5.56 -17.99 -7.93
CA GLU A 274 -5.88 -19.39 -7.72
C GLU A 274 -6.14 -20.03 -9.08
N LEU A 275 -5.36 -21.06 -9.43
CA LEU A 275 -5.47 -21.75 -10.71
C LEU A 275 -5.96 -23.18 -10.50
N ASP A 276 -6.98 -23.54 -11.27
CA ASP A 276 -7.38 -24.93 -11.42
C ASP A 276 -6.35 -25.68 -12.28
N GLY A 277 -6.22 -26.99 -12.05
CA GLY A 277 -5.21 -27.82 -12.71
C GLY A 277 -5.25 -27.74 -14.24
N GLY A 278 -4.11 -27.44 -14.86
CA GLY A 278 -3.90 -27.48 -16.32
C GLY A 278 -4.01 -26.15 -17.05
N GLN A 279 -4.35 -25.05 -16.37
CA GLN A 279 -4.42 -23.71 -16.99
C GLN A 279 -3.05 -23.01 -17.00
N SER A 280 -2.81 -22.18 -18.01
CA SER A 280 -1.65 -21.27 -18.04
C SER A 280 -1.84 -20.15 -17.02
N HIS A 281 -0.74 -19.66 -16.45
CA HIS A 281 -0.80 -18.58 -15.48
C HIS A 281 -1.04 -17.24 -16.19
N PRO A 282 -2.07 -16.44 -15.83
CA PRO A 282 -2.41 -15.20 -16.54
C PRO A 282 -1.27 -14.16 -16.58
N CYS A 283 -0.44 -14.10 -15.54
CA CYS A 283 0.73 -13.21 -15.50
C CYS A 283 1.95 -13.73 -16.26
N GLN A 284 1.98 -15.00 -16.70
CA GLN A 284 3.14 -15.58 -17.39
C GLN A 284 3.54 -14.79 -18.66
N PRO A 285 2.63 -14.52 -19.63
CA PRO A 285 3.02 -13.75 -20.82
C PRO A 285 3.49 -12.34 -20.48
N VAL A 286 2.92 -11.72 -19.44
CA VAL A 286 3.32 -10.37 -19.01
C VAL A 286 4.73 -10.37 -18.41
N VAL A 287 5.08 -11.43 -17.67
CA VAL A 287 6.45 -11.59 -17.15
C VAL A 287 7.45 -11.85 -18.27
N GLU A 288 7.08 -12.64 -19.27
CA GLU A 288 7.92 -12.87 -20.46
C GLU A 288 8.20 -11.57 -21.24
N GLU A 289 7.20 -10.69 -21.35
CA GLU A 289 7.35 -9.34 -21.93
C GLU A 289 8.24 -8.42 -21.07
N LEU A 290 8.13 -8.51 -19.73
CA LEU A 290 8.91 -7.70 -18.77
C LEU A 290 10.36 -8.17 -18.63
N TRP A 291 10.63 -9.46 -18.86
CA TRP A 291 11.92 -10.08 -18.55
C TRP A 291 13.14 -9.44 -19.21
N PRO A 292 13.11 -9.07 -20.51
CA PRO A 292 14.24 -8.38 -21.15
C PRO A 292 14.58 -7.04 -20.49
N VAL A 293 13.58 -6.34 -19.95
CA VAL A 293 13.79 -5.07 -19.23
C VAL A 293 14.50 -5.31 -17.91
N ILE A 294 14.09 -6.34 -17.16
CA ILE A 294 14.78 -6.75 -15.92
C ILE A 294 16.23 -7.12 -16.21
N ALA A 295 16.47 -7.91 -17.28
CA ALA A 295 17.83 -8.27 -17.68
C ALA A 295 18.68 -7.04 -18.02
N ALA A 296 18.13 -6.06 -18.74
CA ALA A 296 18.81 -4.80 -19.05
C ALA A 296 19.15 -4.02 -17.77
N VAL A 297 18.22 -3.91 -16.82
CA VAL A 297 18.47 -3.26 -15.51
C VAL A 297 19.62 -3.95 -14.76
N VAL A 298 19.62 -5.28 -14.72
CA VAL A 298 20.71 -6.05 -14.09
C VAL A 298 22.04 -5.79 -14.77
N THR A 299 22.10 -5.84 -16.10
CA THR A 299 23.35 -5.62 -16.85
C THR A 299 23.88 -4.20 -16.69
N THR A 300 23.01 -3.18 -16.77
CA THR A 300 23.41 -1.77 -16.66
C THR A 300 23.83 -1.41 -15.24
N TYR A 301 23.13 -1.90 -14.23
CA TYR A 301 23.30 -1.46 -12.83
C TYR A 301 23.92 -2.53 -11.91
N GLN A 302 24.58 -3.56 -12.46
CA GLN A 302 25.20 -4.64 -11.68
C GLN A 302 26.17 -4.20 -10.58
N SER A 303 26.72 -2.98 -10.66
CA SER A 303 27.62 -2.42 -9.65
C SER A 303 26.93 -1.54 -8.60
N ASP A 304 25.61 -1.30 -8.71
CA ASP A 304 24.84 -0.52 -7.75
C ASP A 304 24.05 -1.46 -6.82
N ASP A 305 24.55 -1.59 -5.59
CA ASP A 305 23.99 -2.53 -4.62
C ASP A 305 22.51 -2.25 -4.28
N LYS A 306 22.12 -0.97 -4.25
CA LYS A 306 20.75 -0.58 -3.90
C LYS A 306 19.78 -0.99 -5.02
N ILE A 307 20.13 -0.71 -6.27
CA ILE A 307 19.30 -1.07 -7.42
C ILE A 307 19.25 -2.59 -7.56
N MET A 308 20.38 -3.28 -7.41
CA MET A 308 20.45 -4.74 -7.50
C MET A 308 19.62 -5.43 -6.42
N GLU A 309 19.66 -4.97 -5.17
CA GLU A 309 18.82 -5.48 -4.08
C GLU A 309 17.31 -5.33 -4.41
N ARG A 310 16.90 -4.18 -4.97
CA ARG A 310 15.51 -3.93 -5.38
C ARG A 310 15.09 -4.78 -6.58
N THR A 311 15.99 -4.98 -7.54
CA THR A 311 15.76 -5.84 -8.70
C THR A 311 15.63 -7.31 -8.28
N CYS A 312 16.52 -7.78 -7.41
CA CYS A 312 16.47 -9.12 -6.83
C CYS A 312 15.15 -9.34 -6.06
N ARG A 313 14.72 -8.35 -5.28
CA ARG A 313 13.43 -8.38 -4.59
C ARG A 313 12.24 -8.49 -5.57
N CYS A 314 12.27 -7.75 -6.67
CA CYS A 314 11.23 -7.82 -7.71
C CYS A 314 11.17 -9.22 -8.33
N VAL A 315 12.31 -9.75 -8.77
CA VAL A 315 12.43 -11.12 -9.33
C VAL A 315 11.90 -12.16 -8.34
N ARG A 316 12.22 -12.03 -7.05
CA ARG A 316 11.68 -12.93 -6.01
C ARG A 316 10.15 -12.97 -6.01
N PHE A 317 9.49 -11.81 -6.10
CA PHE A 317 8.03 -11.76 -6.07
C PHE A 317 7.40 -12.17 -7.40
N ILE A 318 8.07 -11.96 -8.54
CA ILE A 318 7.68 -12.55 -9.84
C ILE A 318 7.67 -14.08 -9.74
N LEU A 319 8.76 -14.67 -9.22
CA LEU A 319 8.87 -16.13 -9.07
C LEU A 319 7.82 -16.68 -8.10
N ARG A 320 7.51 -15.97 -7.01
CA ARG A 320 6.44 -16.36 -6.08
C ARG A 320 5.04 -16.24 -6.69
N CYS A 321 4.81 -15.22 -7.52
CA CYS A 321 3.55 -15.03 -8.24
C CYS A 321 3.31 -16.17 -9.23
N LEU A 322 4.30 -16.49 -10.08
CA LEU A 322 4.18 -17.55 -11.08
C LEU A 322 4.29 -18.98 -10.51
N GLY A 323 5.03 -19.18 -9.41
CA GLY A 323 5.31 -20.50 -8.86
C GLY A 323 5.90 -21.46 -9.90
N LYS A 324 5.25 -22.60 -10.13
CA LYS A 324 5.68 -23.62 -11.11
C LYS A 324 5.65 -23.16 -12.57
N TYR A 325 4.96 -22.07 -12.89
CA TYR A 325 4.82 -21.55 -14.26
C TYR A 325 6.00 -20.66 -14.70
N SER A 326 7.02 -20.48 -13.84
CA SER A 326 8.21 -19.69 -14.15
C SER A 326 9.21 -20.40 -15.09
N TYR A 327 8.85 -21.56 -15.67
CA TYR A 327 9.78 -22.38 -16.44
C TYR A 327 10.38 -21.67 -17.67
N SER A 328 9.62 -20.75 -18.29
CA SER A 328 10.05 -20.01 -19.47
C SER A 328 11.20 -19.04 -19.20
N ILE A 329 11.32 -18.55 -17.97
CA ILE A 329 12.38 -17.62 -17.55
C ILE A 329 13.55 -18.30 -16.83
N LEU A 330 13.48 -19.62 -16.54
CA LEU A 330 14.49 -20.32 -15.74
C LEU A 330 15.90 -20.26 -16.36
N THR A 331 16.02 -20.42 -17.69
CA THR A 331 17.33 -20.43 -18.36
C THR A 331 18.03 -19.07 -18.23
N SER A 332 17.31 -17.98 -18.49
CA SER A 332 17.85 -16.61 -18.37
C SER A 332 18.02 -16.18 -16.91
N LEU A 333 17.22 -16.72 -15.98
CA LEU A 333 17.39 -16.50 -14.56
C LEU A 333 18.78 -16.93 -14.09
N VAL A 334 19.35 -18.02 -14.60
CA VAL A 334 20.72 -18.46 -14.24
C VAL A 334 21.76 -17.38 -14.52
N GLU A 335 21.62 -16.64 -15.62
CA GLU A 335 22.54 -15.56 -15.98
C GLU A 335 22.39 -14.36 -15.04
N ILE A 336 21.15 -13.96 -14.75
CA ILE A 336 20.87 -12.90 -13.76
C ILE A 336 21.41 -13.28 -12.38
N VAL A 337 21.25 -14.55 -11.98
CA VAL A 337 21.79 -15.07 -10.72
C VAL A 337 23.29 -14.91 -10.67
N ARG A 338 23.99 -15.32 -11.73
CA ARG A 338 25.46 -15.24 -11.78
C ARG A 338 25.96 -13.82 -11.53
N LEU A 339 25.26 -12.82 -12.05
CA LEU A 339 25.59 -11.40 -11.86
C LEU A 339 25.16 -10.86 -10.49
N SER A 340 24.23 -11.54 -9.80
CA SER A 340 23.60 -11.07 -8.55
C SER A 340 23.98 -11.89 -7.30
N ILE A 341 24.95 -12.80 -7.40
CA ILE A 341 25.33 -13.75 -6.33
C ILE A 341 25.73 -13.06 -5.01
N SER A 342 26.23 -11.84 -5.07
CA SER A 342 26.66 -11.07 -3.88
C SER A 342 25.50 -10.55 -3.03
N TYR A 343 24.25 -10.61 -3.51
CA TYR A 343 23.10 -9.97 -2.85
C TYR A 343 22.26 -10.94 -2.01
N PHE A 344 22.24 -10.71 -0.69
CA PHE A 344 21.63 -11.61 0.31
C PHE A 344 20.12 -11.86 0.11
N SER A 345 19.35 -10.83 -0.30
CA SER A 345 17.91 -10.97 -0.54
C SER A 345 17.57 -11.98 -1.63
N PHE A 346 18.45 -12.11 -2.61
CA PHE A 346 18.34 -13.05 -3.71
C PHE A 346 18.56 -14.50 -3.25
N LEU A 347 19.51 -14.72 -2.33
CA LEU A 347 19.81 -16.04 -1.75
C LEU A 347 18.61 -16.62 -0.97
N SER A 348 17.84 -15.78 -0.27
CA SER A 348 16.61 -16.19 0.43
C SER A 348 15.48 -16.63 -0.52
N SER A 349 15.56 -16.30 -1.81
CA SER A 349 14.57 -16.67 -2.82
C SER A 349 14.81 -18.08 -3.35
N PHE A 350 16.08 -18.51 -3.37
CA PHE A 350 16.50 -19.83 -3.84
C PHE A 350 16.19 -20.96 -2.86
N THR A 351 15.88 -20.66 -1.60
CA THR A 351 15.37 -21.67 -0.66
C THR A 351 13.93 -22.08 -0.98
N ILE A 352 13.19 -21.30 -1.79
CA ILE A 352 11.79 -21.54 -2.14
C ILE A 352 11.66 -22.25 -3.50
N LEU A 353 12.56 -22.01 -4.45
CA LEU A 353 12.62 -22.74 -5.73
C LEU A 353 12.62 -24.29 -5.63
N PRO A 354 13.32 -24.91 -4.65
CA PRO A 354 13.31 -26.37 -4.48
C PRO A 354 11.92 -26.97 -4.31
N ILE A 355 10.96 -26.20 -3.79
CA ILE A 355 9.61 -26.67 -3.50
C ILE A 355 8.76 -26.80 -4.78
N TYR A 356 9.06 -26.03 -5.84
CA TYR A 356 8.17 -25.89 -7.00
C TYR A 356 8.68 -26.51 -8.30
N CYS A 357 9.96 -26.90 -8.40
CA CYS A 357 10.55 -27.40 -9.65
C CYS A 357 11.52 -28.58 -9.42
N ALA A 358 11.02 -29.71 -8.93
CA ALA A 358 11.84 -30.88 -8.56
C ALA A 358 12.74 -31.44 -9.69
N GLN A 359 12.38 -31.27 -10.97
CA GLN A 359 13.08 -31.94 -12.08
C GLN A 359 14.17 -31.09 -12.75
N SER A 360 14.02 -29.77 -12.77
CA SER A 360 15.04 -28.82 -13.26
C SER A 360 16.01 -28.36 -12.16
N PHE A 361 15.74 -28.75 -10.91
CA PHE A 361 16.49 -28.36 -9.71
C PHE A 361 17.91 -28.92 -9.69
N LEU A 362 18.16 -30.13 -10.21
CA LEU A 362 19.49 -30.74 -10.12
C LEU A 362 20.57 -29.90 -10.82
N THR A 363 20.25 -29.38 -12.01
CA THR A 363 21.18 -28.59 -12.83
C THR A 363 21.41 -27.21 -12.21
N LEU A 364 20.34 -26.57 -11.72
CA LEU A 364 20.41 -25.27 -11.03
C LEU A 364 21.16 -25.39 -9.69
N PHE A 365 20.89 -26.44 -8.90
CA PHE A 365 21.54 -26.68 -7.62
C PHE A 365 23.03 -26.99 -7.77
N LEU A 366 23.41 -27.79 -8.76
CA LEU A 366 24.82 -28.11 -9.05
C LEU A 366 25.61 -26.90 -9.57
N HIS A 367 25.01 -26.04 -10.40
CA HIS A 367 25.71 -24.87 -10.97
C HIS A 367 25.63 -23.60 -10.11
N ILE A 368 24.63 -23.46 -9.23
CA ILE A 368 24.38 -22.24 -8.45
C ILE A 368 24.61 -22.47 -6.95
N ALA A 369 24.00 -23.50 -6.36
CA ALA A 369 24.06 -23.72 -4.91
C ALA A 369 25.44 -24.24 -4.45
N LEU A 370 26.13 -25.06 -5.27
CA LEU A 370 27.46 -25.58 -4.97
C LEU A 370 28.56 -24.48 -4.91
N PRO A 371 28.69 -23.57 -5.91
CA PRO A 371 29.60 -22.44 -5.81
C PRO A 371 29.19 -21.45 -4.71
N MET A 372 27.89 -21.25 -4.47
CA MET A 372 27.40 -20.42 -3.37
C MET A 372 27.80 -20.94 -1.99
N MET A 373 27.64 -22.24 -1.72
CA MET A 373 28.08 -22.83 -0.45
C MET A 373 29.60 -22.72 -0.28
N ARG A 374 30.36 -22.83 -1.37
CA ARG A 374 31.81 -22.56 -1.37
C ARG A 374 32.13 -21.10 -1.01
N HIS A 375 31.42 -20.13 -1.57
CA HIS A 375 31.65 -18.71 -1.29
C HIS A 375 31.29 -18.35 0.16
N PHE A 376 30.20 -18.92 0.69
CA PHE A 376 29.79 -18.76 2.09
C PHE A 376 30.80 -19.37 3.06
N LEU A 377 31.33 -20.57 2.76
CA LEU A 377 32.41 -21.20 3.52
C LEU A 377 33.71 -20.37 3.49
N ILE A 378 34.06 -19.78 2.35
CA ILE A 378 35.26 -18.95 2.21
C ILE A 378 35.14 -17.63 3.01
N LEU A 379 33.98 -16.98 2.98
CA LEU A 379 33.72 -15.75 3.76
C LEU A 379 33.60 -16.02 5.28
N SER A 380 33.22 -17.24 5.68
CA SER A 380 33.17 -17.65 7.09
C SER A 380 34.54 -18.04 7.67
N LEU A 381 35.56 -18.20 6.81
CA LEU A 381 36.90 -18.68 7.16
C LEU A 381 37.97 -17.58 7.17
N HIS A 382 37.62 -16.33 6.84
CA HIS A 382 38.50 -15.19 7.04
C HIS A 382 37.92 -14.27 8.13
N PRO A 383 38.57 -14.16 9.30
CA PRO A 383 38.13 -13.30 10.40
C PRO A 383 38.26 -11.81 10.12
#